data_AF-A0A9X1X028-F1
#
_entry.id   AF-A0A9X1X028-F1
#
_cell.length_a   1.000
_cell.length_b   1.000
_cell.length_c   1.000
_cell.angle_alpha   90.00
_cell.angle_beta   90.00
_cell.angle_gamma   90.00
#
_symmetry.space_group_name_H-M   'P 1'
#
loop_
_entity.id
_entity.type
_entity.pdbx_description
1 polymer ?
#
loop_
_entity_poly.entity_id
_entity_poly.type
_entity_poly.pdbx_seq_one_letter_code
_entity_poly.pdbx_strand_id
1 'polypeptide(L)' 'MNHEQTSSASSWGFLSSDGKFLPVSALTTKSLEYASKSIIELQQLIESYILTEEYEKCAVIRDEIIRRQHAN' A
#
# COMPACT_ATOMS: atom_id res chain seq x y z
N MET A 1 24.80 39.26 3.16
CA MET A 1 25.03 38.22 2.13
C MET A 1 24.46 36.93 2.69
N ASN A 2 23.25 36.58 2.25
CA ASN A 2 22.51 35.43 2.74
C ASN A 2 22.92 34.21 1.90
N HIS A 3 23.56 33.23 2.53
CA HIS A 3 23.64 31.88 1.98
C HIS A 3 22.67 31.00 2.77
N GLU A 4 21.39 31.05 2.41
CA GLU A 4 20.45 29.98 2.74
C GLU A 4 20.80 28.79 1.85
N GLN A 5 21.66 27.92 2.39
CA GLN A 5 21.99 26.64 1.80
C GLN A 5 20.79 25.72 2.03
N THR A 6 19.83 25.75 1.10
CA THR A 6 18.72 24.79 1.05
C THR A 6 19.29 23.43 0.69
N SER A 7 19.67 22.66 1.70
CA SER A 7 20.00 21.25 1.54
C SER A 7 18.75 20.53 1.01
N SER A 8 18.71 20.27 -0.30
CA SER A 8 17.72 19.40 -0.92
C SER A 8 17.91 18.01 -0.33
N ALA A 9 17.09 17.64 0.65
CA ALA A 9 17.12 16.32 1.25
C ALA A 9 16.93 15.28 0.14
N SER A 10 17.99 14.53 -0.20
CA SER A 10 17.92 13.47 -1.20
C SER A 10 16.93 12.41 -0.71
N SER A 11 15.76 12.33 -1.36
CA SER A 11 14.73 11.37 -0.99
C SER A 11 14.82 10.12 -1.85
N TRP A 12 14.89 8.96 -1.21
CA TRP A 12 14.78 7.66 -1.88
C TRP A 12 13.32 7.30 -2.13
N GLY A 13 13.05 6.62 -3.24
CA GLY A 13 11.70 6.22 -3.63
C GLY A 13 11.68 5.31 -4.85
N PHE A 14 10.49 4.82 -5.18
CA PHE A 14 10.22 4.04 -6.38
C PHE A 14 9.66 4.93 -7.48
N LEU A 15 10.20 4.80 -8.69
CA LEU A 15 9.66 5.47 -9.87
C LEU A 15 8.88 4.43 -10.70
N SER A 16 7.57 4.62 -10.79
CA SER A 16 6.70 3.80 -11.62
C SER A 16 6.89 4.12 -13.11
N SER A 17 6.52 3.18 -13.98
CA SER A 17 6.58 3.35 -15.44
C SER A 17 5.65 4.45 -15.97
N ASP A 18 4.62 4.83 -15.20
CA ASP A 18 3.72 5.97 -15.47
C ASP A 18 4.30 7.32 -15.04
N GLY A 19 5.54 7.35 -14.53
CA GLY A 19 6.22 8.56 -14.07
C GLY A 19 5.87 8.99 -12.64
N LYS A 20 5.05 8.22 -11.91
CA LYS A 20 4.78 8.52 -10.49
C LYS A 20 5.97 8.14 -9.62
N PHE A 21 6.41 9.08 -8.79
CA PHE A 21 7.41 8.85 -7.74
C PHE A 21 6.72 8.56 -6.40
N LEU A 22 6.97 7.38 -5.84
CA LEU A 22 6.53 7.00 -4.49
C LEU A 22 7.73 7.07 -3.53
N PRO A 23 7.77 8.03 -2.58
CA PRO A 23 8.84 8.09 -1.60
C PRO A 23 8.77 6.88 -0.68
N VAL A 24 9.93 6.41 -0.18
CA VAL A 24 9.99 5.28 0.76
C VAL A 24 9.15 5.54 2.01
N SER A 25 9.04 6.80 2.45
CA SER A 25 8.20 7.20 3.59
C SER A 25 6.70 7.01 3.37
N ALA A 26 6.24 6.86 2.12
CA ALA A 26 4.85 6.57 1.78
C ALA A 26 4.54 5.07 1.75
N LEU A 27 5.55 4.20 1.91
CA LEU A 27 5.34 2.78 2.04
C LEU A 27 4.62 2.47 3.36
N THR A 28 3.63 1.60 3.28
CA THR A 28 2.86 1.15 4.44
C THR A 28 3.01 -0.36 4.57
N THR A 29 3.13 -0.84 5.81
CA THR A 29 3.12 -2.27 6.12
C THR A 29 1.70 -2.81 6.29
N LYS A 30 0.66 -1.97 6.17
CA LYS A 30 -0.75 -2.36 6.37
C LYS A 30 -1.20 -3.51 5.45
N SER A 31 -0.67 -3.59 4.24
CA SER A 31 -0.97 -4.69 3.31
C SER A 31 0.04 -5.84 3.36
N LEU A 32 1.11 -5.73 4.15
CA LEU A 32 2.17 -6.73 4.22
C LEU A 32 1.66 -8.05 4.81
N GLU A 33 0.75 -7.98 5.79
CA GLU A 33 0.06 -9.14 6.38
C GLU A 33 -0.69 -9.96 5.31
N TYR A 34 -1.14 -9.29 4.25
CA TYR A 34 -1.92 -9.87 3.18
C TYR A 34 -1.05 -10.28 1.98
N ALA A 35 0.20 -9.81 1.90
CA ALA A 35 1.10 -10.02 0.77
C ALA A 35 1.33 -11.50 0.45
N SER A 36 1.41 -12.36 1.48
CA SER A 36 1.63 -13.81 1.31
C SER A 36 0.36 -14.61 1.02
N LYS A 37 -0.82 -14.00 1.07
CA LYS A 37 -2.11 -14.68 0.89
C LYS A 37 -2.54 -14.65 -0.57
N SER A 38 -3.17 -15.69 -1.07
CA SER A 38 -3.81 -15.74 -2.39
C SER A 38 -5.11 -14.91 -2.42
N ILE A 39 -5.62 -14.59 -3.62
CA ILE A 39 -6.89 -13.86 -3.77
C ILE A 39 -8.05 -14.59 -3.08
N ILE A 40 -8.07 -15.93 -3.17
CA ILE A 40 -9.12 -16.76 -2.54
C ILE A 40 -9.05 -16.64 -1.01
N GLU A 41 -7.86 -16.73 -0.42
CA GLU A 41 -7.67 -16.56 1.02
C GLU A 41 -8.06 -15.15 1.50
N LEU A 42 -7.81 -14.13 0.67
CA LEU A 42 -8.23 -12.76 0.96
C LEU A 42 -9.77 -12.61 0.94
N GLN A 43 -10.46 -13.28 0.02
CA GLN A 43 -11.93 -13.30 -0.01
C GLN A 43 -12.51 -13.99 1.23
N GLN A 44 -11.94 -15.12 1.65
CA GLN A 44 -12.36 -15.81 2.88
C GLN A 44 -12.14 -14.97 4.14
N LEU A 45 -11.08 -14.17 4.18
CA LEU A 45 -10.84 -13.22 5.28
C LEU A 45 -11.87 -12.10 5.32
N ILE A 46 -12.30 -11.58 4.17
CA ILE A 46 -13.38 -10.59 4.12
C ILE A 46 -14.66 -11.17 4.73
N GLU A 47 -15.03 -12.40 4.37
CA GLU A 47 -16.21 -13.07 4.95
C GLU A 47 -16.10 -13.18 6.47
N SER A 48 -14.92 -13.57 6.97
CA SER A 48 -14.65 -13.68 8.41
C SER A 48 -14.73 -12.34 9.15
N TYR A 49 -14.24 -11.26 8.53
CA TYR A 49 -14.29 -9.92 9.11
C TYR A 49 -15.66 -9.27 9.05
N ILE A 50 -16.50 -9.61 8.06
CA ILE A 50 -17.91 -9.19 8.04
C ILE A 50 -18.66 -9.78 9.23
N LEU A 51 -18.44 -11.07 9.54
CA LEU A 51 -19.09 -11.74 10.67
C LEU A 51 -18.68 -11.16 12.03
N THR A 52 -17.49 -10.58 12.11
CA THR A 52 -16.94 -9.95 13.33
C THR A 52 -17.07 -8.43 13.33
N GLU A 53 -17.76 -7.85 12.34
CA GLU A 53 -17.99 -6.42 12.16
C GLU A 53 -16.69 -5.57 12.03
N GLU A 54 -15.58 -6.19 11.64
CA GLU A 54 -14.26 -5.54 11.46
C GLU A 54 -14.12 -4.90 10.07
N TYR A 55 -15.04 -4.01 9.70
CA TYR A 55 -15.13 -3.47 8.34
C TYR A 55 -13.90 -2.69 7.86
N GLU A 56 -13.13 -2.11 8.77
CA GLU A 56 -11.87 -1.43 8.42
C GLU A 56 -10.86 -2.41 7.80
N LYS A 57 -10.79 -3.65 8.32
CA LYS A 57 -9.92 -4.69 7.76
C LYS A 57 -10.41 -5.15 6.39
N CYS A 58 -11.74 -5.22 6.21
CA CYS A 58 -12.33 -5.51 4.90
C CYS A 58 -11.91 -4.48 3.84
N ALA A 59 -11.84 -3.18 4.20
CA ALA A 59 -11.41 -2.14 3.28
C ALA A 59 -9.94 -2.35 2.84
N VAL A 60 -9.04 -2.65 3.78
CA VAL A 60 -7.62 -2.90 3.46
C VAL A 60 -7.45 -4.13 2.55
N ILE A 61 -8.18 -5.22 2.82
CA ILE A 61 -8.10 -6.42 1.98
C ILE A 61 -8.70 -6.18 0.59
N ARG A 62 -9.83 -5.47 0.50
CA ARG A 62 -10.44 -5.11 -0.79
C ARG A 62 -9.45 -4.31 -1.64
N ASP A 63 -8.81 -3.31 -1.06
CA ASP A 63 -7.86 -2.46 -1.78
C ASP A 63 -6.64 -3.28 -2.24
N GLU A 64 -6.19 -4.26 -1.44
CA GLU A 64 -5.14 -5.21 -1.81
C GLU A 64 -5.55 -6.14 -2.98
N ILE A 65 -6.79 -6.64 -3.00
CA ILE A 65 -7.31 -7.45 -4.11
C ILE A 65 -7.33 -6.62 -5.40
N ILE A 66 -7.87 -5.39 -5.34
CA ILE A 66 -7.92 -4.47 -6.49
C ILE A 66 -6.51 -4.20 -7.02
N ARG A 67 -5.57 -3.89 -6.12
CA ARG A 67 -4.16 -3.65 -6.49
C ARG A 67 -3.57 -4.81 -7.27
N ARG A 68 -3.87 -6.07 -6.89
CA ARG A 68 -3.37 -7.27 -7.59
C ARG A 68 -4.03 -7.51 -8.94
N GLN A 69 -5.31 -7.17 -9.07
CA GLN A 69 -6.02 -7.27 -10.35
C GLN A 69 -5.48 -6.28 -11.38
N HIS A 70 -4.96 -5.13 -10.95
CA HIS A 70 -4.36 -4.13 -11.84
C HIS A 70 -2.85 -4.29 -12.04
N ALA A 71 -2.19 -5.20 -11.31
CA ALA A 71 -0.75 -5.46 -11.41
C ALA A 71 -0.39 -6.64 -12.33
N ASN A 72 -1.37 -7.46 -12.72
CA ASN A 72 -1.25 -8.52 -13.73
C ASN A 72 -1.82 -8.06 -15.07
#